data_AF-A0A7C5D2W6-F1
#
_entry.id   AF-A0A7C5D2W6-F1
#
_cell.length_a   1.000
_cell.length_b   1.000
_cell.length_c   1.000
_cell.angle_alpha   90.00
_cell.angle_beta   90.00
_cell.angle_gamma   90.00
#
_symmetry.space_group_name_H-M   'P 1'
#
loop_
_entity.id
_entity.type
_entity.pdbx_description
1 polymer ?
#
loop_
_entity_poly.entity_id
_entity_poly.type
_entity_poly.pdbx_seq_one_letter_code
_entity_poly.pdbx_strand_id
1 'polypeptide(L)' 'KAYRGIVLREIAKTGTETIEAVLKLPIEGLEIQEIQTKKNKTELIYAINRHK' A
#
# COMPACT_ATOMS: atom_id res chain seq x y z
N LYS A 1 3.54 12.25 -5.85
CA LYS A 1 4.44 12.50 -4.69
C LYS A 1 3.74 12.30 -3.33
N ALA A 2 2.50 12.77 -3.16
CA ALA A 2 1.77 12.67 -1.88
C ALA A 2 1.44 11.24 -1.42
N TYR A 3 0.92 10.37 -2.29
CA TYR A 3 0.43 9.04 -1.90
C TYR A 3 1.48 8.09 -1.32
N ARG A 4 2.72 8.14 -1.82
CA ARG A 4 3.83 7.37 -1.24
C ARG A 4 4.07 7.75 0.23
N GLY A 5 3.94 9.04 0.56
CA GLY A 5 4.06 9.50 1.93
C GLY A 5 2.95 8.97 2.83
N ILE A 6 1.71 8.88 2.32
CA ILE A 6 0.58 8.30 3.03
C ILE A 6 0.84 6.82 3.32
N VAL A 7 1.23 6.05 2.31
CA VAL A 7 1.54 4.62 2.45
C VAL A 7 2.66 4.39 3.49
N LEU A 8 3.78 5.11 3.37
CA LEU A 8 4.89 4.98 4.30
C LEU A 8 4.52 5.39 5.74
N ARG A 9 3.70 6.44 5.89
CA ARG A 9 3.22 6.89 7.20
C ARG A 9 2.37 5.84 7.88
N GLU A 10 1.42 5.23 7.17
CA GLU A 10 0.55 4.21 7.77
C GLU A 10 1.34 2.95 8.14
N ILE A 11 2.25 2.48 7.27
CA ILE A 11 3.14 1.34 7.59
C ILE A 11 3.96 1.61 8.86
N ALA A 12 4.53 2.81 8.97
CA ALA A 12 5.32 3.20 10.14
C ALA A 12 4.45 3.30 11.41
N LYS A 13 3.23 3.84 11.28
CA LYS A 13 2.29 4.01 12.40
C LYS A 13 1.79 2.68 12.96
N THR A 14 1.57 1.68 12.11
CA THR A 14 1.11 0.35 12.53
C THR A 14 2.23 -0.60 12.91
N GLY A 15 3.50 -0.21 12.73
CA GLY A 15 4.65 -1.05 13.04
C GLY A 15 4.70 -2.31 12.18
N THR A 16 4.27 -2.21 10.92
CA THR A 16 4.14 -3.38 10.04
C THR A 16 5.51 -3.83 9.53
N GLU A 17 5.88 -5.08 9.79
CA GLU A 17 7.18 -5.64 9.41
C GLU A 17 7.12 -6.64 8.25
N THR A 18 5.93 -7.11 7.86
CA THR A 18 5.75 -8.13 6.81
C THR A 18 4.89 -7.65 5.65
N ILE A 19 5.13 -8.20 4.45
CA ILE A 19 4.38 -7.84 3.24
C ILE A 19 2.90 -8.21 3.40
N GLU A 20 2.60 -9.35 4.01
CA GLU A 20 1.23 -9.83 4.25
C GLU A 20 0.44 -8.86 5.13
N ALA A 21 1.11 -8.22 6.09
CA ALA A 21 0.49 -7.22 6.94
C ALA A 21 0.35 -5.87 6.22
N VAL A 22 1.28 -5.51 5.32
CA VAL A 22 1.12 -4.32 4.45
C VAL A 22 -0.09 -4.49 3.53
N LEU A 23 -0.28 -5.70 2.98
CA LEU A 23 -1.40 -6.03 2.08
C LEU A 23 -2.78 -5.91 2.74
N LYS A 24 -2.85 -6.12 4.06
CA LYS A 24 -4.09 -6.01 4.83
C LYS A 24 -4.28 -4.64 5.47
N LEU A 25 -3.32 -3.73 5.27
CA LEU A 25 -3.35 -2.41 5.89
C LEU A 25 -4.41 -1.54 5.18
N PRO A 26 -5.45 -1.08 5.90
CA PRO A 26 -6.37 -0.12 5.33
C PRO A 26 -5.66 1.23 5.18
N ILE A 27 -5.57 1.74 3.95
CA ILE A 27 -4.96 3.03 3.66
C ILE A 27 -6.01 3.95 3.06
N GLU A 28 -6.29 5.07 3.73
CA GLU A 28 -7.35 5.98 3.31
C GLU A 28 -7.13 6.51 1.88
N GLY A 29 -8.18 6.40 1.05
CA GLY A 29 -8.16 6.84 -0.35
C GLY A 29 -7.29 5.99 -1.28
N LEU A 30 -6.76 4.86 -0.82
CA LEU A 30 -5.99 3.92 -1.62
C LEU A 30 -6.56 2.50 -1.49
N GLU A 31 -6.75 1.84 -2.62
CA GLU A 31 -7.25 0.47 -2.68
C GLU A 31 -6.28 -0.37 -3.51
N ILE A 32 -5.95 -1.58 -3.04
CA ILE A 32 -5.06 -2.47 -3.79
C ILE A 32 -5.82 -2.97 -5.02
N GLN A 33 -5.30 -2.64 -6.20
CA GLN A 33 -5.84 -3.07 -7.48
C GLN A 33 -5.17 -4.37 -7.95
N GLU A 34 -3.85 -4.47 -7.79
CA GLU A 34 -3.09 -5.61 -8.29
C GLU A 34 -1.79 -5.82 -7.50
N ILE A 35 -1.37 -7.08 -7.39
CA ILE A 35 -0.07 -7.48 -6.85
C ILE A 35 0.66 -8.22 -7.96
N GLN A 36 1.82 -7.71 -8.38
CA GLN A 36 2.64 -8.33 -9.41
C GLN A 36 4.02 -8.68 -8.84
N THR A 37 4.51 -9.89 -9.13
CA THR A 37 5.90 -10.25 -8.83
C THR A 37 6.71 -10.24 -10.13
N LYS A 38 7.68 -9.34 -10.24
CA LYS A 38 8.60 -9.24 -11.38
C LYS A 38 10.02 -9.52 -10.93
N LYS A 39 10.56 -10.64 -11.40
CA LYS A 39 11.89 -11.16 -11.04
C LYS A 39 12.03 -11.28 -9.52
N ASN A 40 12.66 -10.29 -8.90
CA ASN A 40 13.06 -10.30 -7.49
C ASN A 40 12.32 -9.21 -6.69
N LYS A 41 11.25 -8.64 -7.27
CA LYS A 41 10.51 -7.51 -6.72
C LYS A 41 9.01 -7.80 -6.73
N THR A 42 8.35 -7.41 -5.65
CA THR A 42 6.89 -7.38 -5.56
C THR A 42 6.41 -5.95 -5.73
N GLU A 43 5.56 -5.71 -6.71
CA GLU A 43 4.93 -4.44 -7.02
C GLU A 43 3.49 -4.47 -6.50
N LEU A 44 3.14 -3.50 -5.65
CA LEU A 44 1.81 -3.27 -5.12
C LEU A 44 1.19 -2.11 -5.90
N ILE A 45 0.18 -2.39 -6.72
CA ILE A 45 -0.49 -1.38 -7.53
C ILE A 45 -1.74 -0.94 -6.76
N TYR A 46 -1.76 0.34 -6.38
CA TYR A 46 -2.89 0.96 -5.71
C TYR A 46 -3.70 1.82 -6.68
N ALA A 47 -5.01 1.62 -6.70
CA ALA A 47 -5.96 2.57 -7.26
C ALA A 47 -6.23 3.69 -6.24
N ILE A 48 -6.34 4.92 -6.73
CA ILE A 48 -6.72 6.06 -5.88
C ILE A 48 -8.25 6.09 -5.84
N ASN A 49 -8.82 5.75 -4.69
CA ASN A 49 -10.26 5.75 -4.51
C ASN A 49 -10.70 7.13 -3.99
N ARG A 50 -11.37 7.91 -4.84
CA ARG A 50 -11.82 9.29 -4.55
C ARG A 50 -13.30 9.35 -4.15
N HIS A 51 -13.83 8.33 -3.49
CA HIS A 51 -15.17 8.44 -2.93
C HIS A 51 -15.14 9.37 -1.73
N LYS A 52 -15.64 10.59 -1.95
CA LYS A 52 -16.02 11.58 -0.95
C LYS A 52 -17.50 11.40 -0.62
#